data_AF-A0A662GXR4-F1
#
_entry.id   AF-A0A662GXR4-F1
#
_cell.length_a   1.000
_cell.length_b   1.000
_cell.length_c   1.000
_cell.angle_alpha   90.00
_cell.angle_beta   90.00
_cell.angle_gamma   90.00
#
_symmetry.space_group_name_H-M   'P 1'
#
loop_
_entity.id
_entity.type
_entity.pdbx_description
1 polymer ?
#
loop_
_entity_poly.entity_id
_entity_poly.type
_entity_poly.pdbx_seq_one_letter_code
_entity_poly.pdbx_strand_id
1 'polypeptide(L)'
;MEFNLFGLPKELSIMLAIEIVIVFLWIVKILVISKLRLSKPERELFESESYKIPFWDRLILSFSSSLITALYASSAYTFIVAFFTTIIAFQPLDYRILALALILYCIGFAMLAYAWRRSKYLYLEATQEPDTSPF
;
A
#
# COMPACT_ATOMS: atom_id res chain seq x y z
N MET A 1 10.58 3.65 -32.45
CA MET A 1 9.29 3.13 -31.93
C MET A 1 8.88 4.00 -30.76
N GLU A 2 7.76 4.71 -30.87
CA GLU A 2 7.19 5.42 -29.73
C GLU A 2 6.64 4.39 -28.74
N PHE A 3 7.01 4.52 -27.47
CA PHE A 3 6.54 3.62 -26.41
C PHE A 3 5.14 4.06 -25.99
N ASN A 4 4.12 3.44 -26.57
CA ASN A 4 2.72 3.64 -26.21
C ASN A 4 2.14 2.35 -25.62
N LEU A 5 1.81 2.37 -24.32
CA LEU A 5 1.05 1.33 -23.64
C LEU A 5 -0.43 1.74 -23.65
N PHE A 6 -1.32 0.86 -24.11
CA PHE A 6 -2.77 1.10 -24.14
C PHE A 6 -3.22 2.39 -24.86
N GLY A 7 -2.41 2.92 -25.80
CA GLY A 7 -2.72 4.18 -26.51
C GLY A 7 -2.50 5.44 -25.69
N LEU A 8 -1.85 5.33 -24.53
CA LEU A 8 -1.56 6.45 -23.63
C LEU A 8 -0.36 7.26 -24.13
N PRO A 9 -0.30 8.56 -23.78
CA PRO A 9 0.90 9.38 -23.98
C PRO A 9 2.15 8.70 -23.43
N LYS A 10 3.30 8.96 -24.04
CA LYS A 10 4.57 8.29 -23.72
C LYS A 10 4.94 8.45 -22.24
N GLU A 11 4.71 9.63 -21.67
CA GLU A 11 5.01 9.96 -20.28
C GLU A 11 4.18 9.08 -19.33
N LEU A 12 2.88 8.97 -19.59
CA LEU A 12 1.99 8.17 -18.78
C LEU A 12 2.22 6.66 -18.99
N SER A 13 2.57 6.25 -20.20
CA SER A 13 2.98 4.87 -20.50
C SER A 13 4.22 4.46 -19.69
N ILE A 14 5.20 5.36 -19.55
CA ILE A 14 6.39 5.12 -18.72
C ILE A 14 6.00 5.04 -17.24
N MET A 15 5.15 5.97 -16.75
CA MET A 15 4.65 5.93 -15.37
C MET A 15 3.92 4.63 -15.07
N LEU A 16 3.08 4.15 -16.00
CA LEU A 16 2.35 2.89 -15.85
C LEU A 16 3.29 1.68 -15.85
N ALA A 17 4.33 1.68 -16.69
CA ALA A 17 5.34 0.62 -16.69
C ALA A 17 6.10 0.56 -15.35
N ILE A 18 6.48 1.72 -14.80
CA ILE A 18 7.11 1.82 -13.47
C ILE A 18 6.16 1.31 -12.40
N GLU A 19 4.88 1.69 -12.46
CA GLU A 19 3.85 1.24 -11.53
C GLU A 19 3.71 -0.29 -11.53
N ILE A 20 3.69 -0.92 -12.71
CA ILE A 20 3.65 -2.38 -12.85
C ILE A 20 4.84 -3.04 -12.13
N VAL A 21 6.04 -2.47 -12.27
CA VAL A 21 7.24 -2.98 -11.58
C VAL A 21 7.11 -2.82 -10.06
N ILE A 22 6.64 -1.66 -9.58
CA ILE A 22 6.44 -1.41 -8.14
C ILE A 22 5.44 -2.40 -7.55
N VAL A 23 4.28 -2.56 -8.20
CA VAL A 23 3.22 -3.48 -7.76
C VAL A 23 3.73 -4.92 -7.78
N PHE A 24 4.47 -5.31 -8.82
CA PHE A 24 5.07 -6.64 -8.89
C PHE A 24 6.05 -6.90 -7.74
N LEU A 25 6.94 -5.95 -7.43
CA LEU A 25 7.86 -6.06 -6.29
C LEU A 25 7.11 -6.20 -4.96
N TRP A 26 6.00 -5.47 -4.78
CA TRP A 26 5.17 -5.60 -3.58
C TRP A 26 4.49 -6.96 -3.49
N ILE A 27 3.93 -7.48 -4.59
CA ILE A 27 3.33 -8.81 -4.64
C ILE A 27 4.37 -9.88 -4.26
N VAL A 28 5.56 -9.85 -4.87
CA VAL A 28 6.65 -10.77 -4.55
C VAL A 28 7.03 -10.67 -3.07
N LYS A 29 7.21 -9.45 -2.55
CA LYS A 29 7.59 -9.23 -1.15
C LYS A 29 6.51 -9.73 -0.17
N ILE A 30 5.23 -9.48 -0.45
CA ILE A 30 4.11 -9.96 0.37
C ILE A 30 4.06 -11.49 0.35
N LEU A 31 4.22 -12.13 -0.82
CA LEU A 31 4.21 -13.58 -0.94
C LEU A 31 5.39 -14.23 -0.19
N VAL A 32 6.59 -13.68 -0.31
CA VAL A 32 7.80 -14.16 0.38
C VAL A 32 7.64 -14.01 1.91
N ILE A 33 7.20 -12.84 2.38
CA ILE A 33 6.98 -12.59 3.81
C ILE A 33 5.85 -13.47 4.36
N SER A 34 4.78 -13.67 3.60
CA SER A 34 3.65 -14.53 3.99
C SER A 34 4.08 -15.98 4.19
N LYS A 35 4.90 -16.53 3.27
CA LYS A 35 5.46 -17.88 3.41
C LYS A 35 6.37 -18.04 4.62
N LEU A 36 7.14 -17.01 4.98
CA LEU A 36 8.04 -17.02 6.13
C LEU A 36 7.30 -16.88 7.49
N ARG A 37 6.07 -16.36 7.51
CA ARG A 37 5.32 -16.04 8.75
C ARG A 37 4.22 -17.03 9.12
N LEU A 38 4.17 -18.21 8.50
CA LEU A 38 3.18 -19.27 8.78
C LEU A 38 3.21 -19.86 10.21
N SER A 39 4.00 -19.31 11.15
CA SER A 39 4.12 -19.80 12.52
C SER A 39 4.02 -18.68 13.56
N LYS A 40 2.87 -18.01 13.69
CA LYS A 40 2.52 -17.32 14.94
C LYS A 40 1.03 -17.43 15.24
N PRO A 41 0.61 -18.32 16.16
CA PRO A 41 -0.76 -18.42 16.67
C PRO A 41 -1.09 -17.32 17.70
N GLU A 42 -0.35 -16.21 17.74
CA GLU A 42 -0.63 -15.05 18.61
C GLU A 42 -1.74 -14.14 18.04
N ARG A 43 -2.29 -14.48 16.87
CA ARG A 43 -3.18 -13.61 16.09
C ARG A 43 -4.59 -13.47 16.66
N GLU A 44 -5.03 -14.42 17.48
CA GLU A 44 -6.40 -14.49 18.01
C GLU A 44 -6.53 -13.91 19.43
N LEU A 45 -5.43 -13.80 20.18
CA LEU A 45 -5.44 -13.31 21.57
C LEU A 45 -5.52 -11.78 21.71
N PHE A 46 -5.31 -11.03 20.62
CA PHE A 46 -5.33 -9.55 20.63
C PHE A 46 -6.55 -8.94 19.92
N GLU A 47 -7.51 -9.75 19.49
CA GLU A 47 -8.80 -9.24 18.96
C GLU A 47 -9.78 -8.86 20.07
N SER A 48 -9.56 -9.27 21.32
CA SER A 48 -10.51 -9.10 22.42
C SER A 48 -10.46 -7.76 23.15
N GLU A 49 -9.39 -6.97 23.02
CA GLU A 49 -9.33 -5.63 23.63
C GLU A 49 -9.35 -4.54 22.56
N SER A 50 -10.51 -3.88 22.46
CA SER A 50 -10.71 -2.68 21.64
C SER A 50 -9.99 -1.48 22.25
N TYR A 51 -8.65 -1.54 22.35
CA TYR A 51 -7.84 -0.38 22.70
C TYR A 51 -8.01 0.68 21.61
N LYS A 52 -8.54 1.85 21.99
CA LYS A 52 -8.82 2.95 21.07
C LYS A 52 -7.51 3.65 20.70
N ILE A 53 -6.79 3.08 19.74
CA ILE A 53 -5.50 3.62 19.27
C ILE A 53 -5.74 5.01 18.64
N PRO A 54 -5.07 6.08 19.14
CA PRO A 54 -5.16 7.41 18.53
C PRO A 54 -4.68 7.38 17.08
N PHE A 55 -5.49 7.91 16.17
CA PHE A 55 -5.20 7.88 14.72
C PHE A 55 -3.86 8.54 14.37
N TRP A 56 -3.59 9.72 14.95
CA TRP A 56 -2.37 10.49 14.71
C TRP A 56 -1.12 9.78 15.21
N ASP A 57 -1.15 9.23 16.42
CA ASP A 57 0.00 8.53 17.00
C ASP A 57 0.36 7.29 16.20
N ARG A 58 -0.65 6.52 15.77
CA ARG A 58 -0.44 5.37 14.89
C ARG A 58 0.10 5.78 13.52
N LEU A 59 -0.36 6.89 12.98
CA LEU A 59 0.14 7.40 11.69
C LEU A 59 1.60 7.84 11.81
N ILE A 60 1.95 8.62 12.85
CA ILE A 60 3.33 9.07 13.09
C ILE A 60 4.24 7.86 13.33
N LEU A 61 3.84 6.92 14.18
CA LEU A 61 4.61 5.72 14.45
C LEU A 61 4.78 4.86 13.19
N SER A 62 3.79 4.84 12.30
CA SER A 62 3.90 4.10 11.04
C SER A 62 5.04 4.58 10.15
N PHE A 63 5.42 5.86 10.25
CA PHE A 63 6.56 6.42 9.53
C PHE A 63 7.93 6.00 10.07
N SER A 64 7.99 5.47 11.29
CA SER A 64 9.23 4.92 11.86
C SER A 64 9.71 3.66 11.13
N SER A 65 8.78 2.92 10.50
CA SER A 65 9.12 1.74 9.71
C SER A 65 9.24 2.09 8.24
N SER A 66 10.48 2.04 7.73
CA SER A 66 10.81 2.24 6.31
C SER A 66 9.91 1.46 5.35
N LEU A 67 9.50 0.23 5.71
CA LEU A 67 8.61 -0.58 4.90
C LEU A 67 7.19 0.00 4.78
N ILE A 68 6.63 0.53 5.88
CA ILE A 68 5.28 1.07 5.88
C ILE A 68 5.25 2.44 5.21
N THR A 69 6.27 3.26 5.48
CA THR A 69 6.50 4.52 4.74
C THR A 69 6.58 4.28 3.24
N ALA A 70 7.32 3.25 2.81
CA ALA A 70 7.40 2.88 1.41
C ALA A 70 6.04 2.45 0.83
N LEU A 71 5.20 1.71 1.58
CA LEU A 71 3.84 1.38 1.13
C LEU A 71 2.96 2.61 0.96
N TYR A 72 3.01 3.57 1.88
CA TYR A 72 2.26 4.82 1.76
C TYR A 72 2.74 5.65 0.58
N ALA A 73 4.06 5.74 0.37
CA ALA A 73 4.64 6.45 -0.77
C ALA A 73 4.27 5.78 -2.10
N SER A 74 4.35 4.44 -2.19
CA SER A 74 3.90 3.69 -3.36
C SER A 74 2.40 3.92 -3.62
N SER A 75 1.55 3.81 -2.58
CA SER A 75 0.12 4.07 -2.70
C SER A 75 -0.19 5.49 -3.20
N ALA A 76 0.50 6.50 -2.67
CA ALA A 76 0.35 7.88 -3.13
C ALA A 76 0.76 8.03 -4.60
N TYR A 77 1.86 7.41 -5.02
CA TYR A 77 2.30 7.41 -6.41
C TYR A 77 1.27 6.72 -7.32
N THR A 78 0.75 5.55 -6.95
CA THR A 78 -0.30 4.85 -7.68
C THR A 78 -1.54 5.72 -7.86
N PHE A 79 -1.95 6.48 -6.83
CA PHE A 79 -3.07 7.40 -6.93
C PHE A 79 -2.81 8.56 -7.90
N ILE A 80 -1.58 9.08 -7.94
CA ILE A 80 -1.20 10.11 -8.91
C ILE A 80 -1.30 9.54 -10.34
N VAL A 81 -0.78 8.34 -10.57
CA VAL A 81 -0.87 7.66 -11.88
C VAL A 81 -2.33 7.39 -12.25
N ALA A 82 -3.15 6.91 -11.31
CA ALA A 82 -4.59 6.68 -11.51
C ALA A 82 -5.33 7.98 -11.86
N PHE A 83 -5.00 9.08 -11.19
CA PHE A 83 -5.60 10.39 -11.42
C PHE A 83 -5.31 10.90 -12.85
N PHE A 84 -4.05 10.88 -13.28
CA PHE A 84 -3.72 11.29 -14.66
C PHE A 84 -4.32 10.34 -15.70
N THR A 85 -4.34 9.04 -15.43
CA THR A 85 -5.00 8.04 -16.30
C THR A 85 -6.50 8.32 -16.42
N THR A 86 -7.15 8.75 -15.32
CA THR A 86 -8.56 9.15 -15.31
C THR A 86 -8.80 10.39 -16.18
N ILE A 87 -7.96 11.42 -16.07
CA ILE A 87 -8.08 12.63 -16.89
C ILE A 87 -8.00 12.28 -18.38
N ILE A 88 -7.01 11.46 -18.75
CA ILE A 88 -6.81 11.04 -20.15
C ILE A 88 -7.97 10.17 -20.64
N ALA A 89 -8.58 9.36 -19.78
CA ALA A 89 -9.75 8.57 -20.12
C ALA A 89 -10.96 9.40 -20.59
N PHE A 90 -11.01 10.70 -20.30
CA PHE A 90 -12.08 11.61 -20.73
C PHE A 90 -11.71 12.46 -21.97
N GLN A 91 -10.52 12.30 -22.55
CA GLN A 91 -10.00 13.15 -23.62
C GLN A 91 -9.54 12.37 -24.88
N PRO A 92 -10.39 11.70 -25.69
CA PRO A 92 -11.84 11.46 -25.64
C PRO A 92 -12.23 10.29 -24.72
N LEU A 93 -13.54 10.08 -24.49
CA LEU A 93 -14.02 9.02 -23.59
C LEU A 93 -13.60 7.62 -24.07
N ASP A 94 -12.64 6.99 -23.37
CA ASP A 94 -12.22 5.61 -23.59
C ASP A 94 -12.45 4.76 -22.34
N TYR A 95 -13.42 3.86 -22.43
CA TYR A 95 -13.80 2.94 -21.35
C TYR A 95 -12.67 1.99 -20.93
N ARG A 96 -11.72 1.67 -21.82
CA ARG A 96 -10.58 0.79 -21.49
C ARG A 96 -9.61 1.50 -20.57
N ILE A 97 -9.30 2.77 -20.86
CA ILE A 97 -8.43 3.60 -20.03
C ILE A 97 -9.12 3.93 -18.70
N LEU A 98 -10.45 4.13 -18.72
CA LEU A 98 -11.24 4.31 -17.50
C LEU A 98 -11.19 3.07 -16.60
N ALA A 99 -11.35 1.87 -17.17
CA ALA A 99 -11.24 0.62 -16.43
C ALA A 99 -9.83 0.43 -15.83
N LEU A 100 -8.79 0.80 -16.58
CA LEU A 100 -7.40 0.80 -16.09
C LEU A 100 -7.23 1.74 -14.90
N ALA A 101 -7.78 2.96 -14.96
CA ALA A 101 -7.74 3.90 -13.85
C ALA A 101 -8.46 3.36 -12.60
N LEU A 102 -9.62 2.73 -12.76
CA LEU A 102 -10.33 2.07 -11.67
C LEU A 102 -9.49 0.95 -11.02
N ILE A 103 -8.83 0.12 -11.82
CA ILE A 103 -7.92 -0.92 -11.32
C ILE A 103 -6.78 -0.30 -10.51
N LEU A 104 -6.17 0.78 -11.01
CA LEU A 104 -5.10 1.49 -10.29
C LEU A 104 -5.58 2.07 -8.96
N TYR A 105 -6.78 2.65 -8.90
CA TYR A 105 -7.37 3.08 -7.63
C TYR A 105 -7.55 1.91 -6.66
N CYS A 106 -8.08 0.77 -7.13
CA CYS A 106 -8.23 -0.43 -6.29
C CYS A 106 -6.88 -0.91 -5.73
N ILE A 107 -5.82 -0.91 -6.56
CA ILE A 107 -4.46 -1.27 -6.13
C ILE A 107 -3.93 -0.28 -5.09
N GLY A 108 -4.10 1.02 -5.32
CA GLY A 108 -3.71 2.07 -4.37
C GLY A 108 -4.40 1.92 -3.02
N PHE A 109 -5.72 1.68 -3.01
CA PHE A 109 -6.48 1.42 -1.79
C PHE A 109 -6.06 0.12 -1.10
N ALA A 110 -5.76 -0.94 -1.84
CA ALA A 110 -5.28 -2.20 -1.27
C ALA A 110 -3.92 -2.01 -0.56
N MET A 111 -2.98 -1.27 -1.17
CA MET A 111 -1.70 -0.93 -0.53
C MET A 111 -1.89 -0.08 0.71
N LEU A 112 -2.77 0.92 0.67
CA LEU A 112 -3.10 1.76 1.81
C LEU A 112 -3.70 0.94 2.97
N ALA A 113 -4.68 0.09 2.68
CA ALA A 113 -5.31 -0.78 3.66
C ALA A 113 -4.31 -1.78 4.26
N TYR A 114 -3.41 -2.33 3.45
CA TYR A 114 -2.35 -3.21 3.92
C TYR A 114 -1.35 -2.47 4.82
N ALA A 115 -0.90 -1.27 4.43
CA ALA A 115 -0.03 -0.41 5.23
C ALA A 115 -0.67 -0.06 6.58
N TRP A 116 -1.96 0.30 6.55
CA TRP A 116 -2.74 0.56 7.75
C TRP A 116 -2.81 -0.68 8.63
N ARG A 117 -3.23 -1.84 8.10
CA ARG A 117 -3.28 -3.08 8.88
C ARG A 117 -1.92 -3.42 9.50
N ARG A 118 -0.83 -3.16 8.77
CA ARG A 118 0.53 -3.39 9.25
C ARG A 118 0.95 -2.41 10.35
N SER A 119 0.53 -1.14 10.28
CA SER A 119 0.85 -0.15 11.30
C SER A 119 0.20 -0.46 12.64
N LYS A 120 -0.96 -1.15 12.67
CA LYS A 120 -1.57 -1.64 13.92
C LYS A 120 -0.62 -2.58 14.65
N TYR A 121 0.03 -3.49 13.94
CA TYR A 121 0.95 -4.45 14.55
C TYR A 121 2.19 -3.77 15.12
N LEU A 122 2.79 -2.82 14.41
CA LEU A 122 3.91 -2.06 14.95
C LEU A 122 3.53 -1.24 16.18
N TYR A 123 2.32 -0.66 16.18
CA TYR A 123 1.83 0.07 17.34
C TYR A 123 1.68 -0.85 18.55
N LEU A 124 1.08 -2.03 18.37
CA LEU A 124 0.95 -3.04 19.42
C LEU A 124 2.32 -3.54 19.90
N GLU A 125 3.25 -3.88 18.99
CA GLU A 125 4.62 -4.28 19.36
C GLU A 125 5.34 -3.18 20.15
N ALA A 126 5.18 -1.91 19.79
CA ALA A 126 5.82 -0.78 20.48
C ALA A 126 5.14 -0.43 21.83
N THR A 127 3.86 -0.76 22.01
CA THR A 127 3.14 -0.54 23.29
C THR A 127 3.14 -1.76 24.20
N GLN A 128 3.55 -2.94 23.69
CA GLN A 128 3.74 -4.17 24.45
C GLN A 128 5.20 -4.41 24.87
N GLU A 129 6.05 -3.37 24.88
CA GLU A 129 7.31 -3.49 25.64
C GLU A 129 6.96 -3.91 27.08
N PRO A 130 7.65 -4.94 27.60
CA PRO A 130 7.22 -5.65 28.78
C PRO A 130 7.26 -4.70 29.97
N ASP A 131 6.35 -4.92 30.92
CA ASP A 131 6.63 -4.73 32.34
C ASP A 131 7.85 -5.60 32.74
N THR A 132 9.04 -5.31 32.19
CA THR A 132 10.27 -5.52 32.91
C THR A 132 10.47 -4.27 33.72
N SER A 133 9.68 -4.13 34.78
CA SER A 133 10.04 -3.33 35.93
C SER A 133 11.39 -3.84 36.44
N PRO A 134 12.47 -3.06 36.37
CA PRO A 134 13.61 -3.31 37.22
C PRO A 134 13.47 -2.31 38.36
N PHE A 135 12.88 -2.74 39.46
CA PHE A 135 12.80 -1.98 40.71
C PHE A 135 11.75 -0.86 40.77
#